data_AF-A0AAU9N5B5-F1
#
_entry.id   AF-A0AAU9N5B5-F1
#
_cell.length_a   1.000
_cell.length_b   1.000
_cell.length_c   1.000
_cell.angle_alpha   90.00
_cell.angle_beta   90.00
_cell.angle_gamma   90.00
#
_symmetry.space_group_name_H-M   'P 1'
#
loop_
_entity.id
_entity.type
_entity.pdbx_description
1 polymer ?
#
loop_
_entity_poly.entity_id
_entity_poly.type
_entity_poly.pdbx_seq_one_letter_code
_entity_poly.pdbx_strand_id
1 'polypeptide(L)'
;MASRMYAKFEKYWDEFSTIMAVAGVLDPRYKFQIVEWGYEKAYGETYKSELAIIKQKLILLFNEYLDESKLKNSKDGQPTCGSLNSQEGPQDVLEYV
;
A
#
# COMPACT_ATOMS: atom_id res chain seq x y z
N MET A 1 30.87 -17.90 7.75
CA MET A 1 29.56 -18.25 7.13
C MET A 1 28.77 -16.99 6.77
N ALA A 2 28.65 -16.04 7.70
CA ALA A 2 28.00 -14.73 7.47
C ALA A 2 28.50 -13.96 6.23
N SER A 3 29.80 -13.95 5.95
CA SER A 3 30.37 -13.19 4.82
C SER A 3 29.85 -13.63 3.44
N ARG A 4 29.54 -14.92 3.25
CA ARG A 4 28.97 -15.42 1.97
C ARG A 4 27.49 -15.06 1.80
N MET A 5 26.76 -14.92 2.91
CA MET A 5 25.37 -14.46 2.91
C MET A 5 25.33 -12.96 2.63
N TYR A 6 26.21 -12.19 3.29
CA TYR A 6 26.32 -10.75 3.10
C TYR A 6 26.60 -10.37 1.64
N ALA A 7 27.54 -11.05 0.98
CA ALA A 7 27.84 -10.80 -0.44
C ALA A 7 26.63 -11.00 -1.38
N LYS A 8 25.68 -11.89 -1.03
CA LYS A 8 24.43 -12.05 -1.77
C LYS A 8 23.42 -10.94 -1.45
N PHE A 9 23.36 -10.51 -0.20
CA PHE A 9 22.49 -9.40 0.22
C PHE A 9 22.94 -8.08 -0.40
N GLU A 10 24.23 -7.79 -0.33
CA GLU A 10 24.84 -6.58 -0.90
C GLU A 10 24.47 -6.40 -2.37
N LYS A 11 24.52 -7.46 -3.19
CA LYS A 11 24.08 -7.41 -4.59
C LYS A 11 22.65 -6.84 -4.79
N TYR A 12 21.72 -7.11 -3.87
CA TYR A 12 20.33 -6.64 -3.96
C TYR A 12 20.08 -5.33 -3.17
N TRP A 13 21.04 -4.93 -2.34
CA TRP A 13 20.95 -3.79 -1.43
C TRP A 13 21.96 -2.67 -1.75
N ASP A 14 22.83 -2.86 -2.74
CA ASP A 14 23.84 -1.89 -3.20
C ASP A 14 23.18 -0.60 -3.71
N GLU A 15 21.99 -0.73 -4.31
CA GLU A 15 21.16 0.38 -4.74
C GLU A 15 19.83 0.37 -3.97
N PHE A 16 19.43 1.52 -3.42
CA PHE A 16 18.19 1.63 -2.65
C PHE A 16 17.00 1.54 -3.61
N SER A 17 16.47 0.33 -3.78
CA SER A 17 15.36 0.10 -4.71
C SER A 17 14.07 0.78 -4.24
N THR A 18 13.29 1.31 -5.18
CA THR A 18 11.98 1.93 -4.90
C THR A 18 11.04 0.99 -4.14
N ILE A 19 11.12 -0.32 -4.40
CA ILE A 19 10.28 -1.34 -3.73
C ILE A 19 10.53 -1.38 -2.23
N MET A 20 11.78 -1.23 -1.78
CA MET A 20 12.09 -1.22 -0.36
C MET A 20 11.59 0.05 0.33
N ALA A 21 11.63 1.18 -0.38
CA ALA A 21 11.02 2.42 0.09
C ALA A 21 9.50 2.25 0.29
N VAL A 22 8.81 1.67 -0.69
CA VAL A 22 7.36 1.43 -0.62
C VAL A 22 7.03 0.42 0.50
N ALA A 23 7.74 -0.70 0.58
CA ALA A 23 7.55 -1.70 1.62
C ALA A 23 7.77 -1.12 3.03
N GLY A 24 8.81 -0.28 3.20
CA GLY A 24 9.08 0.41 4.46
C GLY A 24 8.00 1.41 4.87
N VAL A 25 7.32 2.05 3.92
CA VAL A 25 6.22 2.99 4.23
C VAL A 25 4.91 2.25 4.50
N LEU A 26 4.68 1.12 3.84
CA LEU A 26 3.48 0.30 4.02
C LEU A 26 3.51 -0.53 5.31
N ASP A 27 4.67 -0.71 5.93
CA ASP A 27 4.77 -1.31 7.26
C ASP A 27 4.16 -0.34 8.30
N PRO A 28 3.10 -0.73 9.03
CA PRO A 28 2.41 0.13 10.00
C PRO A 28 3.31 0.69 11.09
N ARG A 29 4.45 0.04 11.34
CA ARG A 29 5.41 0.43 12.38
C ARG A 29 6.34 1.55 11.94
N TYR A 30 6.48 1.76 10.64
CA TYR A 30 7.50 2.63 10.07
C TYR A 30 6.84 3.83 9.38
N LYS A 31 7.35 5.02 9.69
CA LYS A 31 6.91 6.26 9.05
C LYS A 31 7.79 6.56 7.84
N PHE A 32 7.26 7.34 6.91
CA PHE A 32 8.00 7.87 5.76
C PHE A 32 9.34 8.53 6.13
N GLN A 33 9.47 9.02 7.36
CA GLN A 33 10.69 9.58 7.94
C GLN A 33 11.89 8.63 7.92
N ILE A 34 11.67 7.31 8.03
CA ILE A 34 12.76 6.32 7.99
C ILE A 34 13.31 6.18 6.58
N VAL A 35 12.44 6.23 5.59
CA VAL A 35 12.83 6.24 4.18
C VAL A 35 13.57 7.53 3.86
N GLU A 36 13.09 8.67 4.35
CA GLU A 36 13.77 9.97 4.20
C GLU A 36 15.19 9.95 4.78
N TRP A 37 15.36 9.46 6.01
CA TRP A 37 16.66 9.31 6.64
C TRP A 37 17.58 8.33 5.88
N GLY A 38 17.03 7.20 5.41
CA GLY A 38 17.79 6.22 4.63
C GLY A 38 18.29 6.78 3.30
N TYR A 39 17.45 7.50 2.58
CA TYR A 39 17.80 8.15 1.31
C TYR A 39 18.76 9.32 1.50
N GLU A 40 18.61 10.12 2.56
CA GLU A 40 19.57 11.17 2.92
C GLU A 40 20.97 10.58 3.16
N LYS A 41 21.04 9.44 3.86
CA LYS A 41 22.32 8.79 4.14
C LYS A 41 22.94 8.10 2.91
N ALA A 42 22.11 7.58 2.01
CA ALA A 42 22.55 6.85 0.82
C ALA A 42 22.94 7.78 -0.35
N TYR A 43 22.14 8.81 -0.64
CA TYR A 43 22.29 9.65 -1.85
C TYR A 43 22.79 11.07 -1.56
N GLY A 44 23.02 11.42 -0.29
CA GLY A 44 23.53 12.73 0.08
C GLY A 44 22.57 13.83 -0.34
N GLU A 45 23.04 14.85 -1.07
CA GLU A 45 22.24 16.03 -1.46
C GLU A 45 21.14 15.74 -2.49
N THR A 46 21.29 14.69 -3.31
CA THR A 46 20.35 14.31 -4.38
C THR A 46 19.13 13.55 -3.88
N TYR A 47 19.04 13.25 -2.59
CA TYR A 47 17.97 12.42 -2.03
C TYR A 47 16.56 12.98 -2.25
N LYS A 48 16.41 14.31 -2.29
CA LYS A 48 15.09 14.96 -2.34
C LYS A 48 14.32 14.66 -3.63
N SER A 49 15.02 14.54 -4.78
CA SER A 49 14.38 14.21 -6.05
C SER A 49 13.87 12.77 -6.06
N GLU A 50 14.68 11.82 -5.58
CA GLU A 50 14.27 10.41 -5.46
C GLU A 50 13.12 10.24 -4.48
N LEU A 51 13.17 10.94 -3.35
CA LEU A 51 12.11 10.94 -2.34
C LEU A 51 10.78 11.44 -2.91
N ALA A 52 10.81 12.46 -3.76
CA ALA A 52 9.62 12.99 -4.43
C ALA A 52 9.01 11.96 -5.39
N ILE A 53 9.84 11.25 -6.16
CA ILE A 53 9.40 10.17 -7.07
C ILE A 53 8.73 9.05 -6.26
N ILE A 54 9.29 8.67 -5.12
CA ILE A 54 8.71 7.62 -4.25
C ILE A 54 7.36 8.06 -3.69
N LYS A 55 7.25 9.30 -3.20
CA LYS A 55 5.96 9.86 -2.74
C LYS A 55 4.91 9.82 -3.85
N GLN A 56 5.28 10.23 -5.06
CA GLN A 56 4.38 10.22 -6.20
C GLN A 56 3.91 8.79 -6.53
N LYS A 57 4.82 7.82 -6.57
CA LYS A 57 4.48 6.41 -6.80
C LYS A 57 3.55 5.87 -5.72
N LEU A 58 3.77 6.20 -4.45
CA LEU A 58 2.92 5.76 -3.35
C LEU A 58 1.50 6.33 -3.45
N ILE A 59 1.38 7.61 -3.82
CA ILE A 59 0.07 8.26 -4.03
C ILE A 59 -0.67 7.62 -5.21
N LEU A 60 0.03 7.35 -6.32
CA LEU A 60 -0.57 6.67 -7.48
C LEU A 60 -1.12 5.28 -7.09
N LEU A 61 -0.33 4.51 -6.36
CA LEU A 61 -0.70 3.16 -5.90
C LEU A 61 -1.91 3.21 -4.94
N PHE A 62 -1.96 4.21 -4.06
CA PHE A 62 -3.10 4.43 -3.18
C PHE A 62 -4.37 4.81 -3.95
N ASN A 63 -4.26 5.69 -4.94
CA ASN A 63 -5.40 6.09 -5.77
C ASN A 63 -5.95 4.91 -6.57
N GLU A 64 -5.09 4.08 -7.16
CA GLU A 64 -5.49 2.86 -7.87
C GLU A 64 -6.24 1.89 -6.94
N TYR A 65 -5.75 1.68 -5.72
CA TYR A 65 -6.45 0.88 -4.72
C TYR A 65 -7.84 1.44 -4.38
N LEU A 66 -7.97 2.76 -4.22
CA LEU A 66 -9.26 3.40 -3.98
C LEU A 66 -10.21 3.21 -5.16
N ASP A 67 -9.74 3.40 -6.40
CA ASP A 67 -10.57 3.25 -7.60
C ASP A 67 -11.05 1.80 -7.78
N GLU A 68 -10.20 0.80 -7.52
CA GLU A 68 -10.60 -0.61 -7.51
C GLU A 68 -11.64 -0.92 -6.42
N SER A 69 -11.50 -0.32 -5.23
CA SER A 69 -12.48 -0.51 -4.15
C SER A 69 -13.86 0.04 -4.54
N LYS A 70 -13.92 1.13 -5.32
CA LYS A 70 -15.18 1.68 -5.84
C LYS A 70 -15.81 0.81 -6.91
N LEU A 71 -14.98 0.17 -7.76
CA LEU A 71 -15.47 -0.77 -8.78
C LEU A 71 -16.07 -2.04 -8.16
N LYS A 72 -15.47 -2.56 -7.08
CA LYS A 72 -15.96 -3.76 -6.36
C LYS A 72 -17.28 -3.51 -5.65
N ASN A 73 -17.49 -2.32 -5.09
CA ASN A 73 -18.76 -1.93 -4.46
C ASN A 73 -19.94 -1.77 -5.45
N SER A 74 -19.69 -1.75 -6.76
CA SER A 74 -20.75 -1.65 -7.79
C SER A 74 -21.13 -3.00 -8.42
N LYS A 75 -20.48 -4.11 -8.04
CA LYS A 75 -20.70 -5.45 -8.64
C LYS A 75 -21.14 -6.53 -7.65
N ASP A 76 -21.74 -6.16 -6.52
CA ASP A 76 -22.58 -7.10 -5.78
C ASP A 76 -23.98 -7.15 -6.41
N GLY A 77 -24.11 -8.02 -7.40
CA GLY A 77 -25.34 -8.25 -8.13
C GLY A 77 -25.25 -9.44 -9.08
N GLN A 78 -24.87 -10.63 -8.57
CA GLN A 78 -25.52 -11.93 -8.85
C GLN A 78 -24.66 -13.13 -8.42
N PRO A 79 -25.24 -14.00 -7.58
CA PRO A 79 -25.39 -15.39 -7.96
C PRO A 79 -26.90 -15.68 -8.08
N THR A 80 -27.41 -15.84 -9.30
CA THR A 80 -28.74 -16.44 -9.48
C THR A 80 -28.59 -17.95 -9.59
N CYS A 81 -28.97 -18.64 -8.52
CA CYS A 81 -29.62 -19.94 -8.63
C CYS A 81 -30.77 -20.03 -7.60
N GLY A 82 -32.00 -20.12 -8.12
CA GLY A 82 -33.13 -20.82 -7.47
C GLY A 82 -33.92 -20.15 -6.34
N SER A 83 -34.99 -19.44 -6.73
CA SER A 83 -36.36 -19.47 -6.17
C SER A 83 -36.75 -18.93 -4.76
N LEU A 84 -37.84 -18.15 -4.84
CA LEU A 84 -39.05 -18.03 -3.97
C LEU A 84 -39.11 -17.00 -2.82
N ASN A 85 -40.15 -16.15 -2.95
CA ASN A 85 -40.59 -15.00 -2.15
C ASN A 85 -41.00 -15.28 -0.69
N SER A 86 -40.90 -14.24 0.17
CA SER A 86 -41.97 -13.59 0.97
C SER A 86 -41.35 -12.41 1.77
N GLN A 87 -41.79 -11.14 1.63
CA GLN A 87 -42.71 -10.38 2.54
C GLN A 87 -42.25 -10.36 4.03
N GLU A 88 -42.12 -9.28 4.82
CA GLU A 88 -42.63 -7.88 4.86
C GLU A 88 -41.77 -6.97 5.81
N GLY A 89 -41.92 -5.64 5.72
CA GLY A 89 -42.06 -4.74 6.90
C GLY A 89 -40.83 -4.01 7.49
N PRO A 90 -40.99 -2.85 8.18
CA PRO A 90 -40.27 -1.61 7.83
C PRO A 90 -39.17 -1.11 8.82
N GLN A 91 -38.47 -0.08 8.33
CA GLN A 91 -37.39 0.72 8.93
C GLN A 91 -37.85 1.53 10.16
N ASP A 92 -37.03 1.57 11.23
CA ASP A 92 -36.80 2.80 12.00
C ASP A 92 -35.65 2.72 13.03
N VAL A 93 -34.78 3.75 12.98
CA VAL A 93 -34.05 4.47 14.05
C VAL A 93 -32.86 3.83 14.81
N LEU A 94 -31.66 4.38 14.51
CA LEU A 94 -30.61 4.92 15.39
C LEU A 94 -30.27 4.21 16.73
N GLU A 95 -28.99 3.82 16.94
CA GLU A 95 -28.07 4.50 17.88
C GLU A 95 -26.65 3.89 17.80
N TYR A 96 -25.67 4.77 17.75
CA TYR A 96 -24.22 4.53 17.78
C TYR A 96 -23.80 4.38 19.25
N VAL A 97 -23.00 3.36 19.58
CA VAL A 97 -22.14 3.34 20.79
C VAL A 97 -20.71 3.14 20.33
#